data_AF-A0A7V0N137-F1
#
_entry.id   AF-A0A7V0N137-F1
#
_cell.length_a   1.000
_cell.length_b   1.000
_cell.length_c   1.000
_cell.angle_alpha   90.00
_cell.angle_beta   90.00
_cell.angle_gamma   90.00
#
_symmetry.space_group_name_H-M   'P 1'
#
loop_
_entity.id
_entity.type
_entity.pdbx_description
1 polymer ?
#
loop_
_entity_poly.entity_id
_entity_poly.type
_entity_poly.pdbx_seq_one_letter_code
_entity_poly.pdbx_strand_id
1 'polypeptide(L)'
;RLVYQVKEVSIPEKEGHIIYSTTIIYPGKVGKEYFMTKGHFHAKENTAEIYFCLSGEGYLLMQTRQGKVSTIYMQPGVLGYIPPYWGHRTINTGSREFVFLTLFPGDAGHNYEIIQKHGFAKIMVEENGKPVLKDNPRYIPLKNG
;
A
#
# COMPACT_ATOMS: atom_id res chain seq x y z
N ARG A 1 -13.99 -13.95 0.00
CA ARG A 1 -13.89 -13.20 -1.27
C ARG A 1 -12.43 -12.85 -1.51
N LEU A 2 -11.92 -13.09 -2.72
CA LEU A 2 -10.54 -12.74 -3.09
C LEU A 2 -10.43 -11.21 -3.22
N VAL A 3 -9.45 -10.61 -2.54
CA VAL A 3 -9.23 -9.15 -2.52
C VAL A 3 -8.10 -8.76 -3.47
N TYR A 4 -6.98 -9.47 -3.40
CA TYR A 4 -5.83 -9.27 -4.28
C TYR A 4 -5.02 -10.54 -4.44
N GLN A 5 -4.17 -10.57 -5.46
CA GLN A 5 -3.13 -11.58 -5.69
C GLN A 5 -1.78 -10.89 -5.91
N VAL A 6 -0.70 -11.53 -5.50
CA VAL A 6 0.67 -11.11 -5.78
C VAL A 6 1.32 -12.18 -6.67
N LYS A 7 2.02 -11.74 -7.71
CA LYS A 7 2.83 -12.55 -8.60
C LYS A 7 4.29 -12.23 -8.32
N GLU A 8 4.96 -13.14 -7.64
CA GLU A 8 6.35 -12.99 -7.19
C GLU A 8 7.30 -13.77 -8.09
N VAL A 9 8.56 -13.33 -8.11
CA VAL A 9 9.66 -14.03 -8.76
C VAL A 9 10.70 -14.35 -7.70
N SER A 10 11.35 -15.51 -7.80
CA SER A 10 12.36 -15.90 -6.82
C SER A 10 13.64 -15.07 -7.03
N ILE A 11 13.88 -14.13 -6.11
CA ILE A 11 15.07 -13.27 -6.06
C ILE A 11 15.62 -13.35 -4.62
N PRO A 12 16.95 -13.46 -4.42
CA PRO A 12 17.50 -13.54 -3.07
C PRO A 12 17.15 -12.32 -2.21
N GLU A 13 16.63 -12.57 -1.01
CA GLU A 13 16.40 -11.55 0.02
C GLU A 13 17.71 -11.16 0.71
N LYS A 14 18.59 -10.48 -0.03
CA LYS A 14 19.90 -10.01 0.45
C LYS A 14 20.20 -8.60 -0.07
N GLU A 15 21.10 -7.94 0.64
CA GLU A 15 21.60 -6.62 0.27
C GLU A 15 22.18 -6.62 -1.15
N GLY A 16 21.92 -5.55 -1.90
CA GLY A 16 22.37 -5.39 -3.30
C GLY A 16 21.40 -5.96 -4.35
N HIS A 17 20.41 -6.77 -3.96
CA HIS A 17 19.35 -7.21 -4.87
C HIS A 17 18.17 -6.24 -4.91
N ILE A 18 17.44 -6.24 -6.02
CA ILE A 18 16.14 -5.57 -6.17
C ILE A 18 15.09 -6.65 -6.42
N ILE A 19 14.16 -6.77 -5.49
CA ILE A 19 13.01 -7.65 -5.61
C ILE A 19 11.89 -6.90 -6.33
N TYR A 20 11.14 -7.61 -7.15
CA TYR A 20 9.95 -7.08 -7.79
C TYR A 20 8.81 -8.09 -7.82
N SER A 21 7.60 -7.56 -7.82
CA SER A 21 6.37 -8.35 -7.94
C SER A 21 5.30 -7.58 -8.68
N THR A 22 4.33 -8.28 -9.25
CA THR A 22 3.10 -7.64 -9.75
C THR A 22 1.95 -7.93 -8.79
N THR A 23 1.23 -6.91 -8.36
CA THR A 23 0.02 -7.08 -7.56
C THR A 23 -1.21 -6.76 -8.39
N ILE A 24 -2.26 -7.57 -8.23
CA ILE A 24 -3.58 -7.39 -8.83
C ILE A 24 -4.58 -7.22 -7.69
N ILE A 25 -5.16 -6.03 -7.54
CA ILE A 25 -6.26 -5.78 -6.59
C ILE A 25 -7.58 -5.79 -7.35
N TYR A 26 -8.51 -6.64 -6.94
CA TYR A 26 -9.84 -6.73 -7.56
C TYR A 26 -10.73 -5.58 -7.10
N PRO A 27 -11.67 -5.12 -7.95
CA PRO A 27 -12.62 -4.09 -7.55
C PRO A 27 -13.59 -4.65 -6.49
N GLY A 28 -13.85 -3.85 -5.47
CA GLY A 28 -14.74 -4.25 -4.39
C GLY A 28 -14.66 -3.33 -3.18
N LYS A 29 -15.58 -3.55 -2.25
CA LYS A 29 -15.66 -2.84 -0.98
C LYS A 29 -16.06 -3.79 0.15
N VAL A 30 -15.66 -3.46 1.38
CA VAL A 30 -16.23 -3.99 2.62
C VAL A 30 -17.05 -2.88 3.26
N GLY A 31 -18.38 -2.98 3.21
CA GLY A 31 -19.25 -1.84 3.47
C GLY A 31 -18.96 -0.71 2.48
N LYS A 32 -18.46 0.43 2.96
CA LYS A 32 -18.06 1.56 2.12
C LYS A 32 -16.56 1.61 1.81
N GLU A 33 -15.72 0.84 2.50
CA GLU A 33 -14.26 0.91 2.36
C GLU A 33 -13.78 0.08 1.17
N TYR A 34 -12.95 0.66 0.30
CA TYR A 34 -12.46 0.01 -0.90
C TYR A 34 -11.52 -1.17 -0.59
N PHE A 35 -11.46 -2.11 -1.52
CA PHE A 35 -10.50 -3.20 -1.50
C PHE A 35 -9.07 -2.69 -1.62
N MET A 36 -8.19 -3.33 -0.86
CA MET A 36 -6.83 -2.85 -0.65
C MET A 36 -5.90 -3.96 -0.19
N THR A 37 -4.60 -3.79 -0.39
CA THR A 37 -3.58 -4.65 0.23
C THR A 37 -3.57 -4.47 1.74
N LYS A 38 -3.00 -5.42 2.49
CA LYS A 38 -2.87 -5.31 3.96
C LYS A 38 -2.12 -4.03 4.36
N GLY A 39 -1.02 -3.76 3.66
CA GLY A 39 -0.07 -2.70 3.97
C GLY A 39 0.93 -3.11 5.05
N HIS A 40 2.11 -2.49 5.01
CA HIS A 40 3.21 -2.78 5.94
C HIS A 40 4.20 -1.62 6.00
N PHE A 41 5.11 -1.67 6.98
CA PHE A 41 6.38 -0.96 6.95
C PHE A 41 7.47 -1.95 6.54
N HIS A 42 8.56 -1.49 5.92
CA HIS A 42 9.74 -2.35 5.77
C HIS A 42 10.32 -2.71 7.15
N ALA A 43 10.90 -3.90 7.27
CA ALA A 43 11.59 -4.30 8.49
C ALA A 43 12.89 -3.49 8.68
N LYS A 44 13.64 -3.29 7.59
CA LYS A 44 14.74 -2.33 7.48
C LYS A 44 14.18 -0.99 7.00
N GLU A 45 13.70 -0.17 7.94
CA GLU A 45 12.91 1.04 7.62
C GLU A 45 13.64 2.09 6.78
N ASN A 46 14.97 2.10 6.74
CA ASN A 46 15.75 3.05 5.94
C ASN A 46 15.84 2.67 4.44
N THR A 47 14.88 1.87 3.93
CA THR A 47 14.78 1.45 2.53
C THR A 47 13.56 2.09 1.86
N ALA A 48 13.70 2.46 0.59
CA ALA A 48 12.63 3.02 -0.24
C ALA A 48 12.01 1.95 -1.14
N GLU A 49 10.87 2.27 -1.77
CA GLU A 49 10.22 1.40 -2.75
C GLU A 49 9.58 2.22 -3.87
N ILE A 50 9.50 1.64 -5.07
CA ILE A 50 8.84 2.23 -6.23
C ILE A 50 7.70 1.34 -6.69
N TYR A 51 6.53 1.94 -6.90
CA TYR A 51 5.38 1.31 -7.55
C TYR A 51 5.19 1.89 -8.95
N PHE A 52 4.85 1.07 -9.92
CA PHE A 52 4.49 1.50 -11.27
C PHE A 52 3.13 0.94 -11.67
N CYS A 53 2.17 1.82 -11.95
CA CYS A 53 0.84 1.39 -12.36
C CYS A 53 0.83 0.90 -13.82
N LEU A 54 0.35 -0.33 -14.00
CA LEU A 54 0.23 -1.00 -15.30
C LEU A 54 -1.19 -0.90 -15.86
N SER A 55 -2.21 -1.00 -15.00
CA SER A 55 -3.61 -1.08 -15.42
C SER A 55 -4.55 -0.69 -14.28
N GLY A 56 -5.71 -0.10 -14.61
CA GLY A 56 -6.71 0.28 -13.62
C GLY A 56 -6.34 1.56 -12.89
N GLU A 57 -7.02 1.82 -11.77
CA GLU A 57 -6.81 3.05 -11.02
C GLU A 57 -7.03 2.84 -9.52
N GLY A 58 -6.32 3.62 -8.73
CA GLY A 58 -6.30 3.46 -7.29
C GLY A 58 -5.43 4.48 -6.59
N TYR A 59 -5.23 4.27 -5.30
CA TYR A 59 -4.37 5.11 -4.49
C TYR A 59 -3.29 4.28 -3.81
N LEU A 60 -2.06 4.77 -3.85
CA LEU A 60 -1.01 4.42 -2.91
C LEU A 60 -1.17 5.32 -1.69
N LEU A 61 -1.56 4.76 -0.56
CA LEU A 61 -1.68 5.43 0.74
C LEU A 61 -0.42 5.13 1.56
N MET A 62 0.24 6.18 2.03
CA MET A 62 1.47 6.09 2.80
C MET A 62 1.31 6.79 4.14
N GLN A 63 2.02 6.29 5.15
CA GLN A 63 2.01 6.86 6.49
C GLN A 63 3.35 6.74 7.23
N THR A 64 3.76 7.79 7.94
CA THR A 64 4.87 7.70 8.90
C THR A 64 4.43 7.11 10.24
N ARG A 65 5.39 6.71 11.08
CA ARG A 65 5.09 6.26 12.47
C ARG A 65 4.31 7.30 13.28
N GLN A 66 4.51 8.59 13.03
CA GLN A 66 3.79 9.67 13.71
C GLN A 66 2.36 9.89 13.18
N GLY A 67 1.90 9.07 12.23
CA GLY A 67 0.57 9.19 11.64
C GLY A 67 0.45 10.27 10.57
N LYS A 68 1.57 10.85 10.09
CA LYS A 68 1.53 11.74 8.92
C LYS A 68 1.18 10.91 7.70
N VAL A 69 0.16 11.34 6.95
CA VAL A 69 -0.35 10.62 5.78
C VAL A 69 -0.03 11.36 4.48
N SER A 70 0.24 10.59 3.43
CA SER A 70 0.33 11.06 2.05
C SER A 70 -0.34 10.05 1.12
N THR A 71 -0.82 10.52 -0.03
CA THR A 71 -1.44 9.67 -1.05
C THR A 71 -0.95 10.02 -2.43
N ILE A 72 -0.78 9.02 -3.27
CA ILE A 72 -0.54 9.19 -4.71
C ILE A 72 -1.69 8.52 -5.45
N TYR A 73 -2.38 9.28 -6.30
CA TYR A 73 -3.34 8.71 -7.23
C TYR A 73 -2.59 8.03 -8.37
N MET A 74 -2.87 6.74 -8.58
CA MET A 74 -2.17 5.89 -9.53
C MET A 74 -3.12 5.50 -10.67
N GLN A 75 -2.71 5.83 -11.88
CA GLN A 75 -3.29 5.42 -13.16
C GLN A 75 -2.15 4.93 -14.08
N PRO A 76 -2.43 4.23 -15.21
CA PRO A 76 -1.37 3.62 -16.01
C PRO A 76 -0.29 4.63 -16.40
N GLY A 77 0.98 4.28 -16.17
CA GLY A 77 2.12 5.18 -16.41
C GLY A 77 2.58 6.00 -15.20
N VAL A 78 1.84 6.00 -14.09
CA VAL A 78 2.24 6.71 -12.86
C VAL A 78 3.22 5.89 -12.03
N LEU A 79 4.32 6.54 -11.62
CA LEU A 79 5.26 6.06 -10.61
C LEU A 79 4.89 6.59 -9.22
N GLY A 80 4.76 5.70 -8.25
CA GLY A 80 4.62 6.02 -6.83
C GLY A 80 5.94 5.77 -6.11
N TYR A 81 6.53 6.80 -5.51
CA TYR A 81 7.73 6.66 -4.67
C TYR A 81 7.33 6.58 -3.20
N ILE A 82 7.72 5.50 -2.53
CA ILE A 82 7.59 5.32 -1.09
C ILE A 82 8.93 5.67 -0.45
N PRO A 83 9.03 6.78 0.30
CA PRO A 83 10.27 7.14 0.97
C PRO A 83 10.59 6.19 2.13
N PRO A 84 11.86 6.13 2.56
CA PRO A 84 12.24 5.44 3.80
C PRO A 84 11.39 5.89 5.00
N TYR A 85 11.12 4.96 5.92
CA TYR A 85 10.31 5.15 7.13
C TYR A 85 8.80 5.36 6.91
N TRP A 86 8.30 5.15 5.70
CA TRP A 86 6.86 5.19 5.40
C TRP A 86 6.29 3.78 5.23
N GLY A 87 5.26 3.49 6.01
CA GLY A 87 4.39 2.35 5.77
C GLY A 87 3.47 2.66 4.60
N HIS A 88 3.10 1.65 3.82
CA HIS A 88 2.33 1.86 2.60
C HIS A 88 1.28 0.77 2.39
N ARG A 89 0.18 1.12 1.72
CA ARG A 89 -0.81 0.19 1.17
C ARG A 89 -1.39 0.74 -0.13
N THR A 90 -1.96 -0.12 -0.94
CA THR A 90 -2.60 0.24 -2.21
C THR A 90 -4.07 -0.12 -2.19
N ILE A 91 -4.88 0.74 -2.79
CA ILE A 91 -6.34 0.73 -2.69
C ILE A 91 -6.89 0.82 -4.11
N ASN A 92 -7.74 -0.13 -4.51
CA ASN A 92 -8.42 -0.08 -5.81
C ASN A 92 -9.71 0.72 -5.67
N THR A 93 -9.75 1.89 -6.31
CA THR A 93 -10.92 2.77 -6.32
C THR A 93 -11.70 2.72 -7.63
N GLY A 94 -11.22 1.94 -8.60
CA GLY A 94 -11.86 1.75 -9.91
C GLY A 94 -12.87 0.61 -9.94
N SER A 95 -13.44 0.40 -11.12
CA SER A 95 -14.40 -0.67 -11.41
C SER A 95 -13.77 -1.92 -12.03
N ARG A 96 -12.45 -1.91 -12.28
CA ARG A 96 -11.68 -3.01 -12.87
C ARG A 96 -10.49 -3.38 -12.00
N GLU A 97 -9.75 -4.42 -12.38
CA GLU A 97 -8.50 -4.79 -11.70
C GLU A 97 -7.49 -3.64 -11.71
N PHE A 98 -6.94 -3.33 -10.54
CA PHE A 98 -5.84 -2.39 -10.37
C PHE A 98 -4.53 -3.18 -10.26
N VAL A 99 -3.67 -3.03 -11.27
CA VAL A 99 -2.45 -3.80 -11.45
C VAL A 99 -1.24 -2.88 -11.41
N PHE A 100 -0.27 -3.21 -10.57
CA PHE A 100 0.96 -2.43 -10.44
C PHE A 100 2.17 -3.34 -10.19
N LEU A 101 3.33 -2.91 -10.68
CA LEU A 101 4.64 -3.47 -10.40
C LEU A 101 5.21 -2.81 -9.14
N THR A 102 5.86 -3.58 -8.28
CA THR A 102 6.62 -3.08 -7.13
C THR A 102 8.11 -3.37 -7.32
N LEU A 103 8.99 -2.48 -6.84
CA LEU A 103 10.44 -2.65 -6.85
C LEU A 103 11.03 -2.17 -5.52
N PHE A 104 11.66 -3.07 -4.76
CA PHE A 104 12.20 -2.75 -3.44
C PHE A 104 13.54 -3.49 -3.17
N PRO A 105 14.37 -2.99 -2.23
CA PRO A 105 15.62 -3.64 -1.86
C PRO A 105 15.41 -5.05 -1.29
N GLY A 106 16.26 -6.00 -1.68
CA GLY A 106 16.16 -7.40 -1.25
C GLY A 106 16.33 -7.60 0.26
N ASP A 107 16.91 -6.63 0.96
CA ASP A 107 17.08 -6.62 2.42
C ASP A 107 16.07 -5.72 3.16
N ALA A 108 15.02 -5.24 2.48
CA ALA A 108 14.00 -4.39 3.10
C ALA A 108 13.18 -5.16 4.15
N GLY A 109 12.78 -6.39 3.85
CA GLY A 109 11.90 -7.21 4.69
C GLY A 109 10.52 -6.56 4.94
N HIS A 110 9.65 -7.27 5.67
CA HIS A 110 8.27 -6.81 5.87
C HIS A 110 7.87 -6.83 7.35
N ASN A 111 7.36 -5.71 7.86
CA ASN A 111 6.76 -5.59 9.18
C ASN A 111 5.26 -5.31 9.06
N TYR A 112 4.47 -6.39 9.05
CA TYR A 112 3.01 -6.32 9.01
C TYR A 112 2.38 -6.05 10.37
N GLU A 113 3.09 -6.30 11.48
CA GLU A 113 2.51 -6.24 12.83
C GLU A 113 2.02 -4.84 13.19
N ILE A 114 2.75 -3.81 12.77
CA ILE A 114 2.39 -2.42 13.01
C ILE A 114 1.00 -2.14 12.44
N ILE A 115 0.77 -2.51 11.18
CA ILE A 115 -0.51 -2.25 10.53
C ILE A 115 -1.62 -3.15 11.08
N GLN A 116 -1.31 -4.39 11.49
CA GLN A 116 -2.29 -5.28 12.12
C GLN A 116 -2.78 -4.74 13.47
N LYS A 117 -1.89 -4.18 14.29
CA LYS A 117 -2.21 -3.66 15.63
C LYS A 117 -2.81 -2.26 15.59
N HIS A 118 -2.32 -1.40 14.70
CA HIS A 118 -2.63 0.04 14.72
C HIS A 118 -3.53 0.50 13.56
N GLY A 119 -3.52 -0.21 12.43
CA GLY A 119 -4.09 0.25 11.17
C GLY A 119 -3.35 1.48 10.58
N PHE A 120 -3.89 1.99 9.48
CA PHE A 120 -3.53 3.33 8.97
C PHE A 120 -4.43 4.39 9.61
N ALA A 121 -3.92 5.62 9.76
CA ALA A 121 -4.64 6.78 10.29
C ALA A 121 -5.79 7.24 9.38
N LYS A 122 -5.73 6.87 8.09
CA LYS A 122 -6.79 7.16 7.13
C LYS A 122 -7.30 5.87 6.47
N ILE A 123 -8.57 5.89 6.09
CA ILE A 123 -9.26 4.88 5.26
C ILE A 123 -9.80 5.54 3.99
N MET A 124 -9.94 4.77 2.92
CA MET A 124 -10.56 5.24 1.67
C MET A 124 -11.94 4.61 1.53
N VAL A 125 -12.98 5.44 1.54
CA VAL A 125 -14.38 5.00 1.44
C VAL A 125 -15.07 5.61 0.23
N GLU A 126 -16.12 4.96 -0.25
CA GLU A 126 -16.98 5.54 -1.27
C GLU A 126 -18.10 6.39 -0.66
N GLU A 127 -18.20 7.63 -1.11
CA GLU A 127 -19.34 8.52 -0.82
C GLU A 127 -19.81 9.19 -2.11
N ASN A 128 -21.11 9.09 -2.40
CA ASN A 128 -21.73 9.66 -3.61
C ASN A 128 -20.99 9.23 -4.90
N GLY A 129 -20.57 7.96 -4.96
CA GLY A 129 -19.86 7.37 -6.10
C GLY A 129 -18.40 7.83 -6.27
N LYS A 130 -17.82 8.50 -5.26
CA LYS A 130 -16.44 9.01 -5.33
C LYS A 130 -15.58 8.50 -4.16
N PRO A 131 -14.27 8.30 -4.37
CA PRO A 131 -13.35 8.00 -3.28
C PRO A 131 -13.15 9.19 -2.35
N VAL A 132 -13.27 8.96 -1.04
CA VAL A 132 -13.06 9.97 0.00
C VAL A 132 -12.11 9.39 1.05
N LEU A 133 -11.01 10.10 1.29
CA LEU A 133 -10.07 9.78 2.36
C LEU A 133 -10.61 10.30 3.70
N LYS A 134 -10.82 9.42 4.67
CA LYS A 134 -11.36 9.76 6.00
C LYS A 134 -10.44 9.32 7.12
N ASP A 135 -10.58 9.96 8.28
CA ASP A 135 -9.99 9.46 9.53
C ASP A 135 -10.46 8.04 9.80
N ASN A 136 -9.51 7.17 10.14
CA ASN A 136 -9.82 5.82 10.55
C ASN A 136 -10.29 5.84 12.02
N PRO A 137 -11.56 5.55 12.32
CA PRO A 137 -12.08 5.57 13.69
C PRO A 137 -11.47 4.48 14.59
N ARG A 138 -10.75 3.50 14.00
CA ARG A 138 -10.07 2.42 14.70
C ARG A 138 -8.55 2.60 14.75
N TYR A 139 -8.03 3.73 14.29
CA TYR A 139 -6.59 3.97 14.32
C TYR A 139 -6.11 4.12 15.76
N ILE A 140 -5.07 3.38 16.11
CA ILE A 140 -4.39 3.49 17.39
C ILE A 140 -3.03 4.14 17.13
N PRO A 141 -2.79 5.40 17.53
CA PRO A 141 -1.52 6.06 17.32
C PRO A 141 -0.35 5.23 17.86
N LEU A 142 0.72 5.13 17.08
CA LEU A 142 1.98 4.59 17.56
C LEU A 142 2.50 5.55 18.64
N LYS A 143 2.61 5.08 19.89
CA LYS A 143 3.29 5.85 20.92
C LYS A 143 4.75 6.00 20.49
N ASN A 144 5.28 7.22 20.59
CA ASN A 144 6.71 7.41 20.43
C ASN A 144 7.40 6.52 21.48
N GLY A 145 8.22 5.58 21.01
CA GLY A 145 9.20 4.89 21.87
C GLY A 145 10.25 5.88 22.34
#